data_AF-A0A2P6SG65-F1
#
_entry.id   AF-A0A2P6SG65-F1
#
_cell.length_a   1.000
_cell.length_b   1.000
_cell.length_c   1.000
_cell.angle_alpha   90.00
_cell.angle_beta   90.00
_cell.angle_gamma   90.00
#
_symmetry.space_group_name_H-M   'P 1'
#
loop_
_entity.id
_entity.type
_entity.pdbx_description
1 polymer ?
#
loop_
_entity_poly.entity_id
_entity_poly.type
_entity_poly.pdbx_seq_one_letter_code
_entity_poly.pdbx_strand_id
1 'polypeptide(L)'
;MSSSCLHDCVSWLVNQKVEELVLKVGSSGGFDLPLCVFQCDSLRCLKLDAHISWFVSPSFLSGATNGLGSLHTLSLAHVDFLFNCLCKDLFTGSSFPCLESLTIQSCNGMTHLKISCPNLKVVHVNSMNINRLDISGMRLESLRVSFSFFRCDSESWVSVFAPNLKTFSWLANCITEKCLIHGFPALKTSHINCRCPDDLSVAKIHSAVNLVWASSQVQSLVISRDFLRVSCPSVSFFFFFLENLSVSV
;
A
#
# COMPACT_ATOMS: atom_id res chain seq x y z
N MET A 1 6.21 -29.32 9.62
CA MET A 1 6.99 -29.62 8.40
C MET A 1 8.33 -28.90 8.52
N SER A 2 9.45 -29.52 8.15
CA SER A 2 10.72 -28.78 8.07
C SER A 2 10.65 -27.76 6.93
N SER A 3 11.47 -26.71 7.00
CA SER A 3 11.58 -25.69 5.94
C SER A 3 11.97 -26.29 4.59
N SER A 4 12.82 -27.32 4.59
CA SER A 4 13.23 -28.07 3.39
C SER A 4 12.06 -28.76 2.68
N CYS A 5 11.21 -29.49 3.43
CA CYS A 5 10.06 -30.17 2.82
C CYS A 5 9.03 -29.19 2.25
N LEU A 6 8.87 -28.02 2.87
CA LEU A 6 8.00 -26.97 2.33
C LEU A 6 8.59 -26.39 1.04
N HIS A 7 9.90 -26.16 0.99
CA HIS A 7 10.59 -25.64 -0.19
C HIS A 7 10.48 -26.60 -1.38
N ASP A 8 10.66 -27.91 -1.15
CA ASP A 8 10.50 -28.94 -2.17
C ASP A 8 9.04 -29.05 -2.65
N CYS A 9 8.08 -28.97 -1.72
CA CYS A 9 6.66 -29.00 -2.04
C CYS A 9 6.25 -27.79 -2.92
N VAL A 10 6.67 -26.58 -2.54
CA VAL A 10 6.43 -25.38 -3.36
C VAL A 10 7.07 -25.52 -4.73
N SER A 11 8.30 -26.03 -4.79
CA SER A 11 9.00 -26.24 -6.06
C SER A 11 8.25 -27.22 -6.97
N TRP A 12 7.76 -28.32 -6.41
CA TRP A 12 6.97 -29.31 -7.14
C TRP A 12 5.65 -28.74 -7.64
N LEU A 13 4.91 -28.00 -6.80
CA LEU A 13 3.64 -27.37 -7.17
C LEU A 13 3.81 -26.39 -8.34
N VAL A 14 4.83 -25.55 -8.27
CA VAL A 14 5.13 -24.57 -9.33
C VAL A 14 5.45 -25.26 -10.65
N ASN A 15 6.18 -26.38 -10.62
CA ASN A 15 6.47 -27.18 -11.81
C ASN A 15 5.23 -27.85 -12.43
N GLN A 16 4.10 -27.93 -11.71
CA GLN A 16 2.81 -28.36 -12.26
C GLN A 16 2.06 -27.23 -12.98
N LYS A 17 2.69 -26.07 -13.21
CA LYS A 17 2.09 -24.89 -13.87
C LYS A 17 0.84 -24.37 -13.16
N VAL A 18 0.87 -24.35 -11.83
CA VAL A 18 -0.21 -23.74 -11.04
C VAL A 18 -0.35 -22.25 -11.37
N GLU A 19 -1.59 -21.77 -11.38
CA GLU A 19 -1.90 -20.35 -11.59
C GLU A 19 -2.06 -19.58 -10.27
N GLU A 20 -2.43 -20.27 -9.20
CA GLU A 20 -2.59 -19.69 -7.87
C GLU A 20 -1.76 -20.46 -6.84
N LEU A 21 -0.95 -19.72 -6.10
CA LEU A 21 -0.16 -20.24 -4.98
C LEU A 21 -0.51 -19.45 -3.73
N VAL A 22 -1.12 -20.13 -2.75
CA VAL A 22 -1.44 -19.57 -1.43
C VAL A 22 -0.61 -20.28 -0.38
N LEU A 23 0.23 -19.53 0.30
CA LEU A 23 1.12 -20.02 1.33
C LEU A 23 0.80 -19.34 2.65
N LYS A 24 0.42 -20.15 3.62
CA LYS A 24 0.27 -19.73 5.02
C LYS A 24 1.29 -20.49 5.84
N VAL A 25 2.24 -19.77 6.40
CA VAL A 25 3.35 -20.41 7.10
C VAL A 25 3.56 -19.74 8.44
N GLY A 26 3.58 -20.57 9.48
CA GLY A 26 3.74 -20.15 10.88
C GLY A 26 4.99 -20.73 11.54
N SER A 27 6.00 -21.13 10.75
CA SER A 27 7.18 -21.80 11.29
C SER A 27 8.24 -20.80 11.73
N SER A 28 8.74 -20.96 12.95
CA SER A 28 9.93 -20.26 13.44
C SER A 28 11.17 -20.74 12.67
N GLY A 29 11.66 -19.91 11.76
CA GLY A 29 12.82 -20.19 10.93
C GLY A 29 12.61 -19.59 9.55
N GLY A 30 13.50 -18.69 9.14
CA GLY A 30 13.41 -18.02 7.84
C GLY A 30 13.18 -19.03 6.72
N PHE A 31 12.22 -18.75 5.86
CA PHE A 31 11.92 -19.55 4.68
C PHE A 31 12.07 -18.66 3.46
N ASP A 32 12.76 -19.16 2.45
CA ASP A 32 12.86 -18.46 1.18
C ASP A 32 12.01 -19.19 0.14
N LEU A 33 11.30 -18.43 -0.69
CA LEU A 33 10.59 -19.02 -1.83
C LEU A 33 11.61 -19.60 -2.81
N PRO A 34 11.38 -20.82 -3.32
CA PRO A 34 12.26 -21.40 -4.33
C PRO A 34 12.30 -20.55 -5.59
N LEU A 35 13.47 -20.49 -6.24
CA LEU A 35 13.70 -19.69 -7.44
C LEU A 35 12.70 -19.99 -8.58
N CYS A 36 12.22 -21.23 -8.69
CA CYS A 36 11.26 -21.62 -9.71
C CYS A 36 9.92 -20.87 -9.60
N VAL A 37 9.51 -20.41 -8.40
CA VAL A 37 8.30 -19.59 -8.20
C VAL A 37 8.38 -18.32 -9.06
N PHE A 38 9.57 -17.71 -9.14
CA PHE A 38 9.80 -16.46 -9.84
C PHE A 38 10.01 -16.66 -11.35
N GLN A 39 10.26 -17.89 -11.79
CA GLN A 39 10.39 -18.27 -13.21
C GLN A 39 9.08 -18.87 -13.75
N CYS A 40 8.04 -18.91 -12.93
CA CYS A 40 6.79 -19.57 -13.28
C CYS A 40 5.90 -18.67 -14.15
N ASP A 41 5.91 -18.92 -15.45
CA ASP A 41 5.11 -18.14 -16.41
C ASP A 41 3.59 -18.38 -16.30
N SER A 42 3.16 -19.46 -15.61
CA SER A 42 1.74 -19.72 -15.37
C SER A 42 1.21 -19.02 -14.12
N LEU A 43 2.06 -18.62 -13.17
CA LEU A 43 1.63 -18.13 -11.87
C LEU A 43 1.01 -16.73 -11.99
N ARG A 44 -0.31 -16.63 -11.80
CA ARG A 44 -1.09 -15.39 -11.88
C ARG A 44 -1.39 -14.78 -10.52
N CYS A 45 -1.46 -15.60 -9.47
CA CYS A 45 -1.78 -15.15 -8.11
C CYS A 45 -0.82 -15.77 -7.08
N LEU A 46 -0.22 -14.91 -6.26
CA LEU A 46 0.62 -15.29 -5.14
C LEU A 46 0.10 -14.61 -3.87
N LYS A 47 -0.27 -15.42 -2.88
CA LYS A 47 -0.67 -14.94 -1.55
C LYS A 47 0.25 -15.57 -0.52
N LEU A 48 1.02 -14.75 0.17
CA LEU A 48 1.92 -15.17 1.23
C LEU A 48 1.45 -14.56 2.55
N ASP A 49 1.20 -15.41 3.53
CA ASP A 49 0.88 -15.03 4.90
C ASP A 49 1.85 -15.72 5.84
N ALA A 50 2.83 -14.96 6.31
CA ALA A 50 3.98 -15.49 7.03
C ALA A 50 3.93 -15.05 8.49
N HIS A 51 3.20 -15.78 9.32
CA HIS A 51 3.12 -15.46 10.74
C HIS A 51 4.47 -15.82 11.42
N ILE A 52 5.19 -14.79 11.91
CA ILE A 52 6.42 -14.83 12.72
C ILE A 52 7.73 -15.02 11.92
N SER A 53 8.57 -13.97 11.94
CA SER A 53 10.01 -13.97 11.59
C SER A 53 10.38 -14.55 10.23
N TRP A 54 9.50 -14.37 9.24
CA TRP A 54 9.84 -14.68 7.86
C TRP A 54 10.56 -13.48 7.25
N PHE A 55 11.87 -13.63 7.09
CA PHE A 55 12.69 -12.66 6.40
C PHE A 55 12.63 -12.92 4.89
N VAL A 56 12.08 -11.98 4.13
CA VAL A 56 12.26 -12.01 2.68
C VAL A 56 13.52 -11.22 2.38
N SER A 57 14.59 -11.88 1.91
CA SER A 57 15.73 -11.14 1.34
C SER A 57 15.30 -10.47 0.02
N PRO A 58 15.40 -9.15 -0.11
CA PRO A 58 15.03 -8.47 -1.33
C PRO A 58 15.82 -8.87 -2.59
N SER A 59 16.98 -9.52 -2.44
CA SER A 59 17.67 -10.20 -3.56
C SER A 59 16.77 -11.21 -4.29
N PHE A 60 15.72 -11.71 -3.63
CA PHE A 60 14.68 -12.57 -4.20
C PHE A 60 13.75 -11.84 -5.20
N LEU A 61 13.63 -10.51 -5.12
CA LEU A 61 12.78 -9.69 -6.00
C LEU A 61 13.58 -8.85 -7.00
N SER A 62 14.86 -8.58 -6.70
CA SER A 62 15.76 -7.81 -7.59
C SER A 62 16.67 -8.68 -8.46
N GLY A 63 16.95 -9.94 -8.07
CA GLY A 63 17.82 -10.87 -8.80
C GLY A 63 17.11 -11.71 -9.85
N ALA A 64 15.78 -11.74 -9.85
CA ALA A 64 15.00 -12.35 -10.92
C ALA A 64 15.00 -11.39 -12.12
N THR A 65 15.92 -11.59 -13.04
CA THR A 65 16.01 -10.81 -14.30
C THR A 65 14.73 -10.87 -15.15
N ASN A 66 13.79 -11.76 -14.80
CA ASN A 66 12.49 -11.91 -15.48
C ASN A 66 11.27 -11.53 -14.61
N GLY A 67 11.46 -11.19 -13.32
CA GLY A 67 10.39 -10.81 -12.39
C GLY A 67 9.29 -11.86 -12.27
N LEU A 68 8.30 -11.63 -11.42
CA LEU A 68 7.04 -12.40 -11.45
C LEU A 68 6.21 -11.87 -12.64
N GLY A 69 6.72 -12.09 -13.86
CA GLY A 69 6.30 -11.43 -15.09
C GLY A 69 4.86 -11.70 -15.49
N SER A 70 4.34 -12.87 -15.14
CA SER A 70 2.98 -13.34 -15.38
C SER A 70 1.99 -12.96 -14.26
N LEU A 71 2.46 -12.44 -13.14
CA LEU A 71 1.68 -12.28 -11.92
C LEU A 71 0.74 -11.07 -12.02
N HIS A 72 -0.56 -11.30 -11.82
CA HIS A 72 -1.59 -10.24 -11.77
C HIS A 72 -1.97 -9.87 -10.35
N THR A 73 -1.86 -10.78 -9.38
CA THR A 73 -2.24 -10.53 -7.98
C THR A 73 -1.12 -10.94 -7.03
N LEU A 74 -0.72 -10.00 -6.17
CA LEU A 74 0.22 -10.23 -5.08
C LEU A 74 -0.42 -9.81 -3.75
N SER A 75 -0.44 -10.71 -2.79
CA SER A 75 -0.83 -10.43 -1.41
C SER A 75 0.28 -10.85 -0.46
N LEU A 76 0.78 -9.91 0.34
CA LEU A 76 1.77 -10.15 1.37
C LEU A 76 1.16 -9.80 2.72
N ALA A 77 1.18 -10.74 3.65
CA ALA A 77 0.71 -10.58 5.00
C ALA A 77 1.77 -11.05 6.00
N HIS A 78 2.02 -10.24 7.04
CA HIS A 78 2.93 -10.56 8.15
C HIS A 78 4.40 -10.81 7.74
N VAL A 79 4.83 -10.30 6.59
CA VAL A 79 6.20 -10.50 6.08
C VAL A 79 7.18 -9.51 6.70
N ASP A 80 8.35 -9.97 7.17
CA ASP A 80 9.42 -9.10 7.66
C ASP A 80 10.45 -8.84 6.54
N PHE A 81 10.55 -7.59 6.09
CA PHE A 81 11.63 -7.15 5.20
C PHE A 81 12.85 -6.79 6.06
N LEU A 82 14.04 -7.27 5.71
CA LEU A 82 15.25 -6.93 6.48
C LEU A 82 15.59 -5.44 6.32
N PHE A 83 15.63 -4.71 7.44
CA PHE A 83 15.76 -3.25 7.57
C PHE A 83 16.96 -2.61 6.82
N ASN A 84 17.94 -3.40 6.39
CA ASN A 84 19.18 -2.90 5.81
C ASN A 84 19.26 -3.04 4.29
N CYS A 85 18.16 -3.40 3.65
CA CYS A 85 18.18 -3.68 2.24
C CYS A 85 17.78 -2.46 1.41
N LEU A 86 18.68 -2.10 0.50
CA LEU A 86 18.60 -1.07 -0.54
C LEU A 86 17.43 -1.22 -1.53
N CYS A 87 16.39 -2.00 -1.21
CA CYS A 87 15.29 -2.33 -2.10
C CYS A 87 14.23 -1.22 -2.15
N LYS A 88 14.69 -0.04 -2.55
CA LYS A 88 13.87 1.17 -2.69
C LYS A 88 12.80 1.05 -3.79
N ASP A 89 12.80 -0.02 -4.59
CA ASP A 89 12.01 -0.13 -5.82
C ASP A 89 11.46 -1.55 -6.08
N LEU A 90 10.97 -2.25 -5.03
CA LEU A 90 10.41 -3.61 -5.17
C LEU A 90 9.16 -3.67 -6.06
N PHE A 91 8.25 -2.71 -5.91
CA PHE A 91 6.96 -2.72 -6.59
C PHE A 91 7.00 -1.83 -7.81
N THR A 92 7.82 -2.22 -8.80
CA THR A 92 8.00 -1.50 -10.05
C THR A 92 7.65 -2.36 -11.26
N GLY A 93 7.56 -1.73 -12.44
CA GLY A 93 7.28 -2.44 -13.69
C GLY A 93 8.34 -3.45 -14.11
N SER A 94 9.59 -3.31 -13.65
CA SER A 94 10.65 -4.29 -13.91
C SER A 94 10.45 -5.58 -13.11
N SER A 95 9.95 -5.49 -11.88
CA SER A 95 9.72 -6.66 -11.03
C SER A 95 8.36 -7.30 -11.28
N PHE A 96 7.36 -6.48 -11.62
CA PHE A 96 5.95 -6.88 -11.72
C PHE A 96 5.25 -6.19 -12.91
N PRO A 97 5.59 -6.55 -14.15
CA PRO A 97 5.05 -5.90 -15.34
C PRO A 97 3.54 -6.09 -15.51
N CYS A 98 2.97 -7.24 -15.12
CA CYS A 98 1.55 -7.56 -15.30
C CYS A 98 0.68 -7.36 -14.05
N LEU A 99 1.24 -6.83 -12.95
CA LEU A 99 0.52 -6.78 -11.67
C LEU A 99 -0.65 -5.78 -11.72
N GLU A 100 -1.84 -6.28 -11.39
CA GLU A 100 -3.10 -5.54 -11.37
C GLU A 100 -3.61 -5.29 -9.95
N SER A 101 -3.31 -6.17 -9.00
CA SER A 101 -3.76 -6.06 -7.61
C SER A 101 -2.62 -6.33 -6.63
N LEU A 102 -2.38 -5.38 -5.73
CA LEU A 102 -1.38 -5.47 -4.68
C LEU A 102 -2.03 -5.28 -3.30
N THR A 103 -1.83 -6.24 -2.41
CA THR A 103 -2.19 -6.13 -1.00
C THR A 103 -0.95 -6.34 -0.12
N ILE A 104 -0.69 -5.41 0.79
CA ILE A 104 0.39 -5.50 1.76
C ILE A 104 -0.23 -5.25 3.14
N GLN A 105 -0.09 -6.23 4.04
CA GLN A 105 -0.73 -6.21 5.35
C GLN A 105 0.25 -6.60 6.45
N SER A 106 0.37 -5.79 7.50
CA SER A 106 1.14 -6.13 8.69
C SER A 106 2.60 -6.54 8.41
N CYS A 107 3.19 -6.02 7.33
CA CYS A 107 4.58 -6.30 7.00
C CYS A 107 5.52 -5.29 7.68
N ASN A 108 6.69 -5.74 8.13
CA ASN A 108 7.66 -4.90 8.82
C ASN A 108 8.91 -4.63 7.97
N GLY A 109 9.71 -3.64 8.37
CA GLY A 109 11.01 -3.38 7.75
C GLY A 109 11.00 -2.52 6.48
N MET A 110 9.83 -2.08 6.03
CA MET A 110 9.68 -1.05 5.00
C MET A 110 9.18 0.25 5.62
N THR A 111 10.05 1.25 5.75
CA THR A 111 9.66 2.60 6.21
C THR A 111 9.31 3.53 5.04
N HIS A 112 9.84 3.24 3.85
CA HIS A 112 9.51 3.91 2.60
C HIS A 112 8.92 2.91 1.63
N LEU A 113 7.66 3.12 1.24
CA LEU A 113 6.95 2.30 0.29
C LEU A 113 6.75 3.06 -1.01
N LYS A 114 7.37 2.56 -2.08
CA LYS A 114 7.19 3.07 -3.44
C LYS A 114 6.53 2.01 -4.32
N ILE A 115 5.47 2.41 -5.01
CA ILE A 115 4.67 1.54 -5.88
C ILE A 115 4.47 2.25 -7.23
N SER A 116 4.98 1.63 -8.29
CA SER A 116 4.91 2.17 -9.66
C SER A 116 4.75 1.08 -10.72
N CYS A 117 3.99 0.02 -10.42
CA CYS A 117 3.65 -1.03 -11.39
C CYS A 117 2.71 -0.48 -12.47
N PRO A 118 2.96 -0.71 -13.77
CA PRO A 118 2.26 -0.03 -14.87
C PRO A 118 0.80 -0.46 -15.03
N ASN A 119 0.47 -1.70 -14.64
CA ASN A 119 -0.84 -2.32 -14.83
C ASN A 119 -1.73 -2.30 -13.59
N LEU A 120 -1.27 -1.66 -12.51
CA LEU A 120 -1.90 -1.73 -11.21
C LEU A 120 -3.25 -1.01 -11.21
N LYS A 121 -4.30 -1.73 -10.80
CA LYS A 121 -5.68 -1.25 -10.68
C LYS A 121 -6.12 -1.10 -9.24
N VAL A 122 -5.61 -1.96 -8.35
CA VAL A 122 -6.01 -2.00 -6.93
C VAL A 122 -4.78 -2.07 -6.03
N VAL A 123 -4.74 -1.19 -5.03
CA VAL A 123 -3.70 -1.18 -3.99
C VAL A 123 -4.35 -1.10 -2.62
N HIS A 124 -4.04 -2.08 -1.77
CA HIS A 124 -4.40 -2.08 -0.35
C HIS A 124 -3.14 -2.15 0.51
N VAL A 125 -2.91 -1.13 1.32
CA VAL A 125 -1.82 -1.06 2.30
C VAL A 125 -2.45 -0.98 3.68
N ASN A 126 -2.19 -1.97 4.53
CA ASN A 126 -2.84 -2.07 5.84
C ASN A 126 -1.84 -2.42 6.94
N SER A 127 -1.99 -1.80 8.13
CA SER A 127 -1.26 -2.20 9.34
C SER A 127 0.27 -2.18 9.18
N MET A 128 0.78 -1.30 8.31
CA MET A 128 2.22 -1.11 8.09
C MET A 128 2.80 -0.08 9.08
N ASN A 129 4.12 -0.03 9.21
CA ASN A 129 4.80 1.05 9.93
C ASN A 129 5.63 1.90 8.95
N ILE A 130 4.95 2.61 8.06
CA ILE A 130 5.57 3.45 7.03
C ILE A 130 5.63 4.92 7.44
N ASN A 131 6.69 5.61 7.01
CA ASN A 131 6.85 7.05 7.14
C ASN A 131 6.72 7.78 5.80
N ARG A 132 6.99 7.08 4.69
CA ARG A 132 6.99 7.66 3.34
C ARG A 132 6.23 6.75 2.37
N LEU A 133 5.31 7.34 1.61
CA LEU A 133 4.52 6.62 0.60
C LEU A 133 4.54 7.36 -0.73
N ASP A 134 4.97 6.65 -1.78
CA ASP A 134 4.95 7.13 -3.16
C ASP A 134 4.19 6.13 -4.03
N ILE A 135 3.04 6.54 -4.55
CA ILE A 135 2.24 5.70 -5.45
C ILE A 135 2.05 6.43 -6.77
N SER A 136 2.44 5.79 -7.86
CA SER A 136 2.17 6.26 -9.21
C SER A 136 1.52 5.15 -10.03
N GLY A 137 0.44 5.47 -10.74
CA GLY A 137 -0.28 4.48 -11.53
C GLY A 137 -1.37 5.08 -12.38
N MET A 138 -1.16 5.09 -13.70
CA MET A 138 -2.16 5.59 -14.65
C MET A 138 -3.42 4.72 -14.70
N ARG A 139 -3.32 3.43 -14.36
CA ARG A 139 -4.45 2.48 -14.38
C ARG A 139 -5.07 2.26 -13.00
N LEU A 140 -4.56 2.93 -11.95
CA LEU A 140 -4.99 2.70 -10.58
C LEU A 140 -6.41 3.24 -10.39
N GLU A 141 -7.33 2.35 -10.00
CA GLU A 141 -8.75 2.67 -9.82
C GLU A 141 -9.16 2.67 -8.34
N SER A 142 -8.46 1.90 -7.50
CA SER A 142 -8.73 1.78 -6.07
C SER A 142 -7.45 1.85 -5.24
N LEU A 143 -7.45 2.75 -4.26
CA LEU A 143 -6.38 2.91 -3.29
C LEU A 143 -6.96 2.95 -1.88
N ARG A 144 -6.54 2.01 -1.05
CA ARG A 144 -6.83 1.98 0.38
C ARG A 144 -5.53 1.94 1.18
N VAL A 145 -5.36 2.91 2.06
CA VAL A 145 -4.29 2.96 3.05
C VAL A 145 -4.94 3.01 4.42
N SER A 146 -4.73 2.00 5.25
CA SER A 146 -5.28 1.94 6.60
C SER A 146 -4.25 1.56 7.65
N PHE A 147 -4.33 2.14 8.84
CA PHE A 147 -3.46 1.80 9.97
C PHE A 147 -1.97 1.70 9.59
N SER A 148 -1.49 2.54 8.67
CA SER A 148 -0.15 2.40 8.08
C SER A 148 0.79 3.53 8.49
N PHE A 149 0.21 4.67 8.87
CA PHE A 149 0.94 5.81 9.43
C PHE A 149 0.56 5.94 10.92
N PHE A 150 1.39 5.40 11.81
CA PHE A 150 1.17 5.46 13.27
C PHE A 150 1.90 6.63 13.94
N ARG A 151 3.10 6.97 13.48
CA ARG A 151 3.95 8.03 14.04
C ARG A 151 4.50 8.87 12.90
N CYS A 152 3.81 9.96 12.60
CA CYS A 152 4.21 10.92 11.57
C CYS A 152 5.17 11.94 12.21
N ASP A 153 6.45 11.86 11.83
CA ASP A 153 7.48 12.83 12.17
C ASP A 153 7.58 13.94 11.11
N SER A 154 8.51 14.87 11.29
CA SER A 154 8.74 15.99 10.38
C SER A 154 9.19 15.59 8.97
N GLU A 155 9.61 14.34 8.77
CA GLU A 155 10.03 13.80 7.48
C GLU A 155 8.95 12.95 6.80
N SER A 156 7.80 12.78 7.46
CA SER A 156 6.70 11.98 6.96
C SER A 156 6.05 12.61 5.72
N TRP A 157 5.81 11.81 4.68
CA TRP A 157 5.13 12.29 3.48
C TRP A 157 4.36 11.24 2.70
N VAL A 158 3.38 11.73 1.95
CA VAL A 158 2.60 10.95 0.99
C VAL A 158 2.53 11.67 -0.36
N SER A 159 2.78 10.94 -1.44
CA SER A 159 2.58 11.36 -2.83
C SER A 159 1.74 10.30 -3.53
N VAL A 160 0.69 10.74 -4.22
CA VAL A 160 -0.14 9.85 -5.03
C VAL A 160 -0.40 10.51 -6.37
N PHE A 161 0.07 9.88 -7.43
CA PHE A 161 -0.24 10.24 -8.81
C PHE A 161 -1.06 9.13 -9.47
N ALA A 162 -2.38 9.29 -9.42
CA ALA A 162 -3.33 8.31 -9.94
C ALA A 162 -4.55 9.02 -10.56
N PRO A 163 -4.44 9.52 -11.80
CA PRO A 163 -5.49 10.34 -12.41
C PRO A 163 -6.81 9.58 -12.65
N ASN A 164 -6.75 8.26 -12.81
CA ASN A 164 -7.92 7.40 -13.03
C ASN A 164 -8.49 6.76 -11.74
N LEU A 165 -8.05 7.25 -10.57
CA LEU A 165 -8.50 6.74 -9.28
C LEU A 165 -9.98 7.01 -9.09
N LYS A 166 -10.77 5.96 -8.87
CA LYS A 166 -12.23 6.01 -8.66
C LYS A 166 -12.60 5.96 -7.19
N THR A 167 -11.81 5.25 -6.39
CA THR A 167 -12.05 5.06 -4.95
C THR A 167 -10.77 5.33 -4.16
N PHE A 168 -10.87 6.17 -3.15
CA PHE A 168 -9.76 6.53 -2.25
C PHE A 168 -10.18 6.31 -0.81
N SER A 169 -9.30 5.70 -0.02
CA SER A 169 -9.55 5.46 1.39
C SER A 169 -8.28 5.67 2.20
N TRP A 170 -8.32 6.66 3.09
CA TRP A 170 -7.26 6.98 4.04
C TRP A 170 -7.83 6.81 5.45
N LEU A 171 -7.57 5.68 6.09
CA LEU A 171 -8.31 5.27 7.29
C LEU A 171 -7.40 5.03 8.49
N ALA A 172 -7.72 5.68 9.63
CA ALA A 172 -7.01 5.52 10.89
C ALA A 172 -5.48 5.75 10.77
N ASN A 173 -5.08 6.67 9.90
CA ASN A 173 -3.70 7.11 9.73
C ASN A 173 -3.50 8.46 10.43
N CYS A 174 -2.26 8.78 10.83
CA CYS A 174 -1.91 10.17 11.13
C CYS A 174 -1.84 11.01 9.85
N ILE A 175 -1.98 12.32 10.00
CA ILE A 175 -1.67 13.28 8.92
C ILE A 175 -0.14 13.39 8.82
N THR A 176 0.37 13.22 7.61
CA THR A 176 1.81 13.39 7.31
C THR A 176 2.18 14.87 7.25
N GLU A 177 3.47 15.16 7.41
CA GLU A 177 3.98 16.53 7.35
C GLU A 177 3.84 17.13 5.96
N LYS A 178 4.01 16.29 4.92
CA LYS A 178 3.82 16.67 3.53
C LYS A 178 2.80 15.76 2.85
N CYS A 179 1.81 16.36 2.20
CA CYS A 179 0.84 15.69 1.35
C CYS A 179 0.90 16.31 -0.06
N LEU A 180 1.46 15.54 -1.01
CA LEU A 180 1.76 15.95 -2.38
C LEU A 180 0.73 15.37 -3.37
N ILE A 181 -0.54 15.40 -2.99
CA ILE A 181 -1.64 14.90 -3.82
C ILE A 181 -2.24 16.10 -4.57
N HIS A 182 -2.08 16.12 -5.89
CA HIS A 182 -2.52 17.21 -6.77
C HIS A 182 -3.98 17.09 -7.23
N GLY A 183 -4.74 16.15 -6.67
CA GLY A 183 -6.16 15.93 -6.96
C GLY A 183 -6.42 14.67 -7.78
N PHE A 184 -7.63 14.15 -7.64
CA PHE A 184 -8.08 12.93 -8.30
C PHE A 184 -9.28 13.22 -9.22
N PRO A 185 -9.05 13.49 -10.51
CA PRO A 185 -10.10 13.97 -11.42
C PRO A 185 -11.20 12.95 -11.71
N ALA A 186 -10.90 11.65 -11.60
CA ALA A 186 -11.87 10.58 -11.82
C ALA A 186 -12.53 10.04 -10.53
N LEU A 187 -12.28 10.69 -9.38
CA LEU A 187 -12.64 10.15 -8.08
C LEU A 187 -14.15 10.22 -7.85
N LYS A 188 -14.74 9.07 -7.48
CA LYS A 188 -16.16 8.95 -7.19
C LYS A 188 -16.43 8.87 -5.71
N THR A 189 -15.60 8.12 -4.97
CA THR A 189 -15.76 7.92 -3.54
C THR A 189 -14.45 8.18 -2.80
N SER A 190 -14.55 8.90 -1.68
CA SER A 190 -13.42 9.18 -0.79
C SER A 190 -13.81 8.97 0.66
N HIS A 191 -13.01 8.20 1.39
CA HIS A 191 -13.20 7.91 2.80
C HIS A 191 -11.96 8.35 3.56
N ILE A 192 -12.07 9.42 4.33
CA ILE A 192 -10.96 10.01 5.06
C ILE A 192 -11.26 9.96 6.56
N ASN A 193 -10.50 9.12 7.25
CA ASN A 193 -10.50 9.00 8.70
C ASN A 193 -9.05 9.11 9.18
N CYS A 194 -8.76 10.13 10.00
CA CYS A 194 -7.44 10.30 10.58
C CYS A 194 -7.49 10.26 12.09
N ARG A 195 -6.43 9.74 12.70
CA ARG A 195 -6.19 9.90 14.12
C ARG A 195 -5.66 11.32 14.35
N CYS A 196 -6.32 12.09 15.19
CA CYS A 196 -5.87 13.42 15.58
C CYS A 196 -4.67 13.26 16.53
N PRO A 197 -3.47 13.78 16.18
CA PRO A 197 -2.41 13.92 17.17
C PRO A 197 -2.71 15.12 18.10
N ASP A 198 -2.19 15.07 19.32
CA ASP A 198 -2.30 16.17 20.29
C ASP A 198 -1.45 17.40 19.88
N ASP A 199 -0.45 17.21 19.01
CA ASP A 199 0.43 18.26 18.48
C ASP A 199 0.23 18.44 16.97
N LEU A 200 -0.42 19.54 16.61
CA LEU A 200 -0.83 19.86 15.24
C LEU A 200 0.02 21.00 14.68
N SER A 201 1.04 20.65 13.90
CA SER A 201 1.87 21.64 13.19
C SER A 201 1.07 22.30 12.06
N VAL A 202 1.47 23.53 11.69
CA VAL A 202 0.90 24.24 10.52
C VAL A 202 1.06 23.41 9.24
N ALA A 203 2.16 22.66 9.11
CA ALA A 203 2.40 21.77 7.97
C ALA A 203 1.39 20.62 7.91
N LYS A 204 1.06 19.99 9.05
CA LYS A 204 0.01 18.96 9.13
C LYS A 204 -1.36 19.53 8.77
N ILE A 205 -1.68 20.75 9.19
CA ILE A 205 -2.94 21.41 8.81
C ILE A 205 -3.01 21.58 7.27
N HIS A 206 -1.96 22.09 6.65
CA HIS A 206 -1.90 22.20 5.18
C HIS A 206 -2.01 20.85 4.48
N SER A 207 -1.34 19.82 5.01
CA SER A 207 -1.42 18.46 4.46
C SER A 207 -2.83 17.87 4.57
N ALA A 208 -3.53 18.10 5.69
CA ALA A 208 -4.92 17.72 5.85
C ALA A 208 -5.83 18.45 4.83
N VAL A 209 -5.61 19.76 4.64
CA VAL A 209 -6.35 20.54 3.62
C VAL A 209 -6.10 20.00 2.23
N ASN A 210 -4.85 19.70 1.86
CA ASN A 210 -4.51 19.10 0.56
C ASN A 210 -5.21 17.75 0.35
N LEU A 211 -5.29 16.92 1.39
CA LEU A 211 -5.95 15.61 1.32
C LEU A 211 -7.46 15.74 1.05
N VAL A 212 -8.12 16.69 1.72
CA VAL A 212 -9.56 16.98 1.47
C VAL A 212 -9.74 17.59 0.10
N TRP A 213 -8.91 18.57 -0.26
CA TRP A 213 -8.97 19.24 -1.56
C TRP A 213 -8.84 18.24 -2.70
N ALA A 214 -7.93 17.27 -2.58
CA ALA A 214 -7.76 16.21 -3.55
C ALA A 214 -9.02 15.34 -3.75
N SER A 215 -9.92 15.33 -2.76
CA SER A 215 -11.20 14.62 -2.76
C SER A 215 -12.42 15.53 -2.95
N SER A 216 -12.24 16.79 -3.33
CA SER A 216 -13.33 17.78 -3.36
C SER A 216 -14.39 17.55 -4.44
N GLN A 217 -14.07 16.84 -5.52
CA GLN A 217 -14.97 16.62 -6.67
C GLN A 217 -15.72 15.28 -6.63
N VAL A 218 -15.76 14.61 -5.47
CA VAL A 218 -16.35 13.26 -5.36
C VAL A 218 -17.86 13.28 -5.23
N GLN A 219 -18.48 12.17 -5.64
CA GLN A 219 -19.91 11.92 -5.44
C GLN A 219 -20.23 11.57 -3.99
N SER A 220 -19.32 10.88 -3.31
CA SER A 220 -19.48 10.49 -1.90
C SER A 220 -18.19 10.78 -1.13
N LEU A 221 -18.27 11.68 -0.15
CA LEU A 221 -17.18 12.03 0.75
C LEU A 221 -17.59 11.67 2.18
N VAL A 222 -16.85 10.72 2.78
CA VAL A 222 -17.01 10.35 4.19
C VAL A 222 -15.79 10.85 4.95
N ILE A 223 -16.00 11.79 5.88
CA ILE A 223 -14.95 12.36 6.73
C ILE A 223 -15.28 12.09 8.19
N SER A 224 -14.31 11.59 8.95
CA SER A 224 -14.46 11.39 10.40
C SER A 224 -14.47 12.71 11.18
N ARG A 225 -15.17 12.76 12.31
CA ARG A 225 -15.24 13.94 13.18
C ARG A 225 -13.88 14.45 13.66
N ASP A 226 -12.95 13.54 13.96
CA ASP A 226 -11.59 13.87 14.41
C ASP A 226 -10.79 14.62 13.35
N PHE A 227 -11.04 14.32 12.07
CA PHE A 227 -10.43 15.02 10.95
C PHE A 227 -10.93 16.47 10.85
N LEU A 228 -12.24 16.70 11.04
CA LEU A 228 -12.81 18.05 10.95
C LEU A 228 -12.22 18.99 12.00
N ARG A 229 -11.85 18.49 13.19
CA ARG A 229 -11.18 19.29 14.23
C ARG A 229 -9.81 19.80 13.76
N VAL A 230 -9.06 18.96 13.07
CA VAL A 230 -7.71 19.27 12.53
C VAL A 230 -7.78 20.35 11.45
N SER A 231 -8.77 20.28 10.57
CA SER A 231 -8.91 21.21 9.45
C SER A 231 -9.63 22.51 9.81
N CYS A 232 -10.15 22.63 11.04
CA CYS A 232 -11.00 23.73 11.50
C CYS A 232 -10.32 25.11 11.72
N PRO A 233 -9.03 25.22 12.12
CA PRO A 233 -8.41 26.52 12.37
C PRO A 233 -8.28 27.44 11.14
N SER A 234 -8.53 26.93 9.93
CA SER A 234 -8.36 27.64 8.65
C SER A 234 -9.69 27.89 7.90
N VAL A 235 -10.83 27.78 8.60
CA VAL A 235 -12.20 27.58 8.05
C VAL A 235 -12.89 28.82 7.47
N SER A 236 -12.16 29.70 6.80
CA SER A 236 -12.82 30.60 5.82
C SER A 236 -13.10 29.89 4.48
N PHE A 237 -12.46 28.75 4.21
CA PHE A 237 -12.57 28.02 2.93
C PHE A 237 -13.46 26.76 2.96
N PHE A 238 -13.73 26.18 4.13
CA PHE A 238 -14.46 24.91 4.24
C PHE A 238 -15.94 25.01 3.86
N PHE A 239 -16.56 26.18 4.04
CA PHE A 239 -17.99 26.36 3.80
C PHE A 239 -18.39 26.48 2.32
N PHE A 240 -17.44 26.78 1.42
CA PHE A 240 -17.74 26.92 -0.01
C PHE A 240 -17.77 25.60 -0.79
N PHE A 241 -17.33 24.48 -0.20
CA PHE A 241 -17.08 23.23 -0.93
C PHE A 241 -18.06 22.09 -0.66
N LEU A 242 -19.06 22.25 0.22
CA LEU A 242 -19.80 21.12 0.79
C LEU A 242 -21.29 21.11 0.43
N GLU A 243 -21.63 20.81 -0.83
CA GLU A 243 -23.02 20.46 -1.19
C GLU A 243 -23.36 18.97 -0.97
N ASN A 244 -22.36 18.07 -0.82
CA ASN A 244 -22.57 16.61 -0.75
C ASN A 244 -21.87 15.91 0.42
N LEU A 245 -21.75 16.56 1.59
CA LEU A 245 -21.12 15.94 2.76
C LEU A 245 -22.12 15.00 3.47
N SER A 246 -21.90 13.70 3.39
CA SER A 246 -22.51 12.75 4.34
C SER A 246 -21.59 12.62 5.55
N VAL A 247 -21.94 13.27 6.66
CA VAL A 247 -21.25 13.09 7.94
C VAL A 247 -21.82 11.84 8.62
N SER A 248 -21.06 10.75 8.71
CA SER A 248 -21.43 9.64 9.59
C SER A 248 -21.00 9.97 11.03
N VAL A 249 -21.98 10.02 11.93
CA VAL A 249 -21.88 10.45 13.34
C VAL A 249 -21.21 9.43 14.22
#